data_AF-A0A2S8GBR6-F1
#
_entry.id   AF-A0A2S8GBR6-F1
#
_cell.length_a   1.000
_cell.length_b   1.000
_cell.length_c   1.000
_cell.angle_alpha   90.00
_cell.angle_beta   90.00
_cell.angle_gamma   90.00
#
_symmetry.space_group_name_H-M   'P 1'
#
loop_
_entity.id
_entity.type
_entity.pdbx_description
1 polymer ?
#
loop_
_entity_poly.entity_id
_entity_poly.type
_entity_poly.pdbx_seq_one_letter_code
_entity_poly.pdbx_strand_id
1 'polypeptide(L)'
;MIRTVLLPALFLALVASFGTAKAAWLEPSCCAPEPVSCCEPCTPPCIKYRDHHRLCKKVCCTCEPPVKMVLVVEKPCTECAFEVPVCVPACCTGAPTVCAHPGILGRKVVEYEWCCGFRVKMVFTHCGDLIVHSYY
;
A
#
# COMPACT_ATOMS: atom_id res chain seq x y z
N MET A 1 56.51 4.69 8.96
CA MET A 1 57.35 3.54 9.39
C MET A 1 56.51 2.28 9.24
N ILE A 2 56.84 1.50 8.22
CA ILE A 2 56.14 0.29 7.77
C ILE A 2 56.75 -0.88 8.55
N ARG A 3 55.93 -1.74 9.16
CA ARG A 3 56.38 -3.01 9.75
C ARG A 3 55.63 -4.17 9.12
N THR A 4 56.21 -4.63 8.02
CA THR A 4 56.02 -5.95 7.42
C THR A 4 56.67 -6.99 8.34
N VAL A 5 55.96 -8.06 8.70
CA VAL A 5 56.59 -9.30 9.19
C VAL A 5 55.92 -10.49 8.49
N LEU A 6 56.76 -11.25 7.80
CA LEU A 6 56.49 -12.46 7.04
C LEU A 6 56.32 -13.71 7.96
N LEU A 7 55.35 -14.59 7.59
CA LEU A 7 55.37 -16.09 7.46
C LEU A 7 55.98 -16.97 8.59
N PRO A 8 55.51 -18.24 8.82
CA PRO A 8 55.36 -19.24 7.75
C PRO A 8 54.20 -20.26 7.84
N ALA A 9 54.08 -20.97 6.72
CA ALA A 9 53.22 -22.10 6.42
C ALA A 9 53.36 -23.30 7.36
N LEU A 10 52.25 -24.01 7.57
CA LEU A 10 52.27 -25.39 8.03
C LEU A 10 51.26 -26.21 7.22
N PHE A 11 51.83 -27.07 6.39
CA PHE A 11 51.20 -28.15 5.63
C PHE A 11 50.52 -29.14 6.57
N LEU A 12 49.37 -29.69 6.16
CA LEU A 12 49.13 -31.15 6.23
C LEU A 12 47.92 -31.53 5.36
N ALA A 13 48.22 -32.25 4.29
CA ALA A 13 47.27 -32.92 3.43
C ALA A 13 46.75 -34.20 4.12
N LEU A 14 45.46 -34.47 3.98
CA LEU A 14 44.92 -35.82 4.17
C LEU A 14 43.82 -36.05 3.12
N VAL A 15 44.21 -36.81 2.11
CA VAL A 15 43.32 -37.39 1.10
C VAL A 15 42.65 -38.63 1.69
N ALA A 16 41.33 -38.69 1.59
CA ALA A 16 40.56 -39.91 1.73
C ALA A 16 39.45 -39.92 0.67
N SER A 17 39.75 -40.53 -0.47
CA SER A 17 38.75 -40.95 -1.46
C SER A 17 38.05 -42.18 -0.92
N PHE A 18 36.71 -42.23 -0.89
CA PHE A 18 35.89 -43.44 -1.14
C PHE A 18 34.41 -43.05 -1.18
N GLY A 19 33.69 -43.48 -2.23
CA GLY A 19 32.23 -43.60 -2.22
C GLY A 19 31.49 -42.93 -3.37
N THR A 20 31.46 -43.58 -4.54
CA THR A 20 30.39 -43.32 -5.52
C THR A 20 29.11 -43.95 -4.99
N ALA A 21 28.16 -43.14 -4.52
CA ALA A 21 26.80 -43.57 -4.27
C ALA A 21 25.87 -42.86 -5.27
N LYS A 22 25.41 -43.60 -6.28
CA LYS A 22 24.18 -43.26 -7.02
C LYS A 22 23.00 -43.67 -6.12
N ALA A 23 22.25 -42.71 -5.62
CA ALA A 23 20.87 -42.88 -5.19
C ALA A 23 20.07 -41.82 -5.97
N ALA A 24 19.38 -42.22 -7.04
CA ALA A 24 17.95 -42.51 -7.00
C ALA A 24 17.18 -41.29 -6.44
N TRP A 25 16.79 -40.33 -7.28
CA TRP A 25 15.39 -40.17 -7.69
C TRP A 25 14.42 -40.64 -6.61
N LEU A 26 13.95 -39.67 -5.81
CA LEU A 26 12.61 -39.51 -5.24
C LEU A 26 12.75 -38.44 -4.14
N GLU A 27 12.59 -37.16 -4.50
CA GLU A 27 12.28 -36.14 -3.49
C GLU A 27 10.79 -35.78 -3.54
N PRO A 28 10.19 -35.54 -2.37
CA PRO A 28 8.80 -35.88 -2.10
C PRO A 28 7.89 -34.74 -2.54
N SER A 29 7.05 -35.01 -3.53
CA SER A 29 5.78 -34.30 -3.66
C SER A 29 4.95 -34.65 -2.42
N CYS A 30 4.70 -33.68 -1.55
CA CYS A 30 3.48 -33.51 -0.75
C CYS A 30 3.68 -32.30 0.18
N CYS A 31 2.77 -31.32 0.10
CA CYS A 31 2.61 -30.17 1.01
C CYS A 31 3.46 -28.92 0.72
N ALA A 32 3.47 -28.43 -0.52
CA ALA A 32 3.43 -26.97 -0.67
C ALA A 32 1.97 -26.55 -0.37
N PRO A 33 1.68 -25.73 0.65
CA PRO A 33 0.36 -25.13 0.75
C PRO A 33 0.18 -24.32 -0.53
N GLU A 34 -0.83 -24.68 -1.33
CA GLU A 34 -1.26 -23.80 -2.40
C GLU A 34 -1.53 -22.43 -1.76
N PRO A 35 -1.05 -21.32 -2.34
CA PRO A 35 -1.36 -20.01 -1.81
C PRO A 35 -2.88 -19.91 -1.84
N VAL A 36 -3.49 -20.02 -0.66
CA VAL A 36 -4.89 -19.70 -0.46
C VAL A 36 -5.04 -18.28 -0.98
N SER A 37 -5.61 -18.17 -2.17
CA SER A 37 -6.04 -16.91 -2.76
C SER A 37 -7.13 -16.38 -1.83
N CYS A 38 -6.72 -15.58 -0.85
CA CYS A 38 -7.62 -14.91 0.10
C CYS A 38 -8.58 -13.92 -0.59
N CYS A 39 -8.54 -13.81 -1.91
CA CYS A 39 -9.30 -12.84 -2.66
C CYS A 39 -10.34 -13.58 -3.53
N GLU A 40 -11.62 -13.44 -3.17
CA GLU A 40 -12.64 -13.25 -4.20
C GLU A 40 -12.14 -12.24 -5.24
N PRO A 41 -12.59 -12.29 -6.50
CA PRO A 41 -12.16 -11.35 -7.53
C PRO A 41 -12.18 -9.93 -6.96
N CYS A 42 -11.03 -9.23 -6.98
CA CYS A 42 -10.90 -7.86 -6.48
C CYS A 42 -11.90 -6.96 -7.22
N THR A 43 -13.11 -6.89 -6.71
CA THR A 43 -14.20 -6.17 -7.34
C THR A 43 -14.14 -4.75 -6.80
N PRO A 44 -14.00 -3.73 -7.68
CA PRO A 44 -13.93 -2.35 -7.24
C PRO A 44 -15.23 -1.99 -6.49
N PRO A 45 -15.14 -1.24 -5.40
CA PRO A 45 -16.32 -0.87 -4.63
C PRO A 45 -17.22 0.08 -5.43
N CYS A 46 -18.51 0.11 -5.12
CA CYS A 46 -19.36 1.19 -5.60
C CYS A 46 -18.93 2.51 -4.94
N ILE A 47 -18.53 3.49 -5.74
CA ILE A 47 -18.05 4.79 -5.26
C ILE A 47 -19.18 5.81 -5.28
N LYS A 48 -19.46 6.43 -4.13
CA LYS A 48 -20.44 7.50 -3.97
C LYS A 48 -19.76 8.78 -3.51
N TYR A 49 -19.94 9.88 -4.26
CA TYR A 49 -19.36 11.18 -3.93
C TYR A 49 -20.34 12.05 -3.16
N ARG A 50 -19.86 12.74 -2.13
CA ARG A 50 -20.64 13.65 -1.28
C ARG A 50 -19.83 14.91 -1.00
N ASP A 51 -20.21 15.99 -1.66
CA ASP A 51 -19.52 17.28 -1.51
C ASP A 51 -20.19 18.13 -0.43
N HIS A 52 -19.40 18.51 0.58
CA HIS A 52 -19.86 19.33 1.70
C HIS A 52 -19.56 20.81 1.45
N HIS A 53 -20.13 21.34 0.37
CA HIS A 53 -19.87 22.71 -0.09
C HIS A 53 -20.59 23.80 0.75
N ARG A 54 -21.42 23.40 1.72
CA ARG A 54 -22.34 24.30 2.45
C ARG A 54 -21.76 24.97 3.69
N LEU A 55 -20.57 24.57 4.16
CA LEU A 55 -19.99 25.10 5.40
C LEU A 55 -18.82 26.08 5.21
N CYS A 56 -18.24 26.17 4.01
CA CYS A 56 -17.12 27.07 3.74
C CYS A 56 -17.44 28.07 2.63
N LYS A 57 -17.46 29.35 3.01
CA LYS A 57 -17.35 30.46 2.06
C LYS A 57 -16.03 30.31 1.32
N LYS A 58 -16.12 30.06 0.00
CA LYS A 58 -15.05 30.20 -1.00
C LYS A 58 -13.66 29.91 -0.46
N VAL A 59 -13.33 28.64 -0.27
CA VAL A 59 -11.95 28.24 0.00
C VAL A 59 -11.10 28.62 -1.21
N CYS A 60 -10.03 29.34 -0.87
CA CYS A 60 -8.99 29.95 -1.67
C CYS A 60 -8.99 29.63 -3.17
N CYS A 61 -8.99 30.70 -3.97
CA CYS A 61 -8.70 30.76 -5.41
C CYS A 61 -9.94 30.66 -6.30
N THR A 62 -10.56 31.81 -6.55
CA THR A 62 -11.72 31.95 -7.45
C THR A 62 -11.31 31.98 -8.93
N CYS A 63 -10.02 31.82 -9.26
CA CYS A 63 -9.51 32.07 -10.61
C CYS A 63 -9.05 30.81 -11.37
N GLU A 64 -8.75 29.70 -10.68
CA GLU A 64 -8.16 28.50 -11.31
C GLU A 64 -9.13 27.31 -11.16
N PRO A 65 -9.37 26.52 -12.22
CA PRO A 65 -10.26 25.37 -12.14
C PRO A 65 -9.68 24.25 -11.24
N PRO A 66 -10.52 23.46 -10.55
CA PRO A 66 -10.07 22.30 -9.80
C PRO A 66 -9.31 21.30 -10.69
N VAL A 67 -8.30 20.65 -10.12
CA VAL A 67 -7.45 19.65 -10.78
C VAL A 67 -7.98 18.27 -10.47
N LYS A 68 -8.14 17.44 -11.51
CA LYS A 68 -8.45 16.02 -11.34
C LYS A 68 -7.18 15.27 -10.95
N MET A 69 -7.24 14.53 -9.85
CA MET A 69 -6.19 13.60 -9.45
C MET A 69 -6.78 12.23 -9.12
N VAL A 70 -5.93 11.23 -9.05
CA VAL A 70 -6.32 9.86 -8.72
C VAL A 70 -5.61 9.45 -7.44
N LEU A 71 -6.37 9.03 -6.44
CA LEU A 71 -5.86 8.51 -5.18
C LEU A 71 -5.94 7.00 -5.19
N VAL A 72 -4.86 6.32 -4.81
CA VAL A 72 -4.82 4.86 -4.69
C VAL A 72 -5.09 4.49 -3.24
N VAL A 73 -6.12 3.67 -3.01
CA VAL A 73 -6.54 3.26 -1.66
C VAL A 73 -6.74 1.75 -1.60
N GLU A 74 -6.35 1.16 -0.47
CA GLU A 74 -6.51 -0.28 -0.23
C GLU A 74 -7.87 -0.59 0.41
N LYS A 75 -8.51 -1.66 -0.08
CA LYS A 75 -9.77 -2.14 0.49
C LYS A 75 -9.49 -2.88 1.82
N PRO A 76 -10.13 -2.45 2.93
CA PRO A 76 -9.94 -2.99 4.27
C PRO A 76 -9.97 -4.51 4.52
N CYS A 77 -10.61 -5.27 3.63
CA CYS A 77 -10.90 -6.71 3.82
C CYS A 77 -10.20 -7.61 2.78
N THR A 78 -9.77 -7.05 1.65
CA THR A 78 -9.18 -7.82 0.54
C THR A 78 -7.78 -7.36 0.20
N GLU A 79 -7.29 -6.29 0.83
CA GLU A 79 -5.97 -5.68 0.57
C GLU A 79 -5.76 -5.25 -0.89
N CYS A 80 -6.82 -5.27 -1.71
CA CYS A 80 -6.78 -4.85 -3.10
C CYS A 80 -6.70 -3.32 -3.14
N ALA A 81 -5.69 -2.78 -3.82
CA ALA A 81 -5.60 -1.36 -4.14
C ALA A 81 -6.52 -1.02 -5.32
N PHE A 82 -7.15 0.15 -5.27
CA PHE A 82 -7.95 0.66 -6.38
C PHE A 82 -7.85 2.19 -6.47
N GLU A 83 -8.12 2.70 -7.67
CA GLU A 83 -8.01 4.11 -8.03
C GLU A 83 -9.32 4.85 -7.78
N VAL A 84 -9.23 5.98 -7.08
CA VAL A 84 -10.36 6.86 -6.74
C VAL A 84 -10.09 8.24 -7.33
N PRO A 85 -10.80 8.64 -8.40
CA PRO A 85 -10.65 9.98 -8.96
C PRO A 85 -11.27 11.03 -8.04
N VAL A 86 -10.53 12.09 -7.74
CA VAL A 86 -11.00 13.22 -6.92
C VAL A 86 -10.64 14.56 -7.57
N CYS A 87 -11.45 15.57 -7.32
CA CYS A 87 -11.21 16.94 -7.77
C CYS A 87 -10.66 17.76 -6.61
N VAL A 88 -9.43 18.22 -6.73
CA VAL A 88 -8.74 19.00 -5.69
C VAL A 88 -8.63 20.46 -6.16
N PRO A 89 -8.81 21.46 -5.27
CA PRO A 89 -8.57 22.86 -5.62
C PRO A 89 -7.14 23.06 -6.13
N ALA A 90 -6.96 23.89 -7.15
CA ALA A 90 -5.64 24.12 -7.75
C ALA A 90 -4.63 24.79 -6.80
N CYS A 91 -5.10 25.41 -5.72
CA CYS A 91 -4.25 25.98 -4.68
C CYS A 91 -3.60 24.94 -3.76
N CYS A 92 -4.09 23.71 -3.79
CA CYS A 92 -3.54 22.62 -2.98
C CYS A 92 -2.32 22.05 -3.70
N THR A 93 -1.17 22.22 -3.09
CA THR A 93 0.13 21.79 -3.63
C THR A 93 0.73 20.68 -2.78
N GLY A 94 1.60 19.86 -3.37
CA GLY A 94 2.28 18.76 -2.69
C GLY A 94 1.38 17.55 -2.39
N ALA A 95 1.96 16.61 -1.64
CA ALA A 95 1.26 15.40 -1.21
C ALA A 95 0.37 15.71 0.02
N PRO A 96 -0.85 15.13 0.08
CA PRO A 96 -1.66 15.23 1.28
C PRO A 96 -1.04 14.44 2.44
N THR A 97 -1.35 14.85 3.66
CA THR A 97 -1.18 14.01 4.85
C THR A 97 -2.28 12.95 4.84
N VAL A 98 -1.92 11.70 5.12
CA VAL A 98 -2.86 10.57 5.10
C VAL A 98 -2.99 9.97 6.50
N CYS A 99 -4.21 9.92 7.01
CA CYS A 99 -4.53 9.33 8.30
C CYS A 99 -5.61 8.26 8.14
N ALA A 100 -5.34 7.04 8.60
CA ALA A 100 -6.31 5.94 8.59
C ALA A 100 -6.72 5.61 10.03
N HIS A 101 -8.02 5.45 10.26
CA HIS A 101 -8.54 5.09 11.57
C HIS A 101 -9.85 4.29 11.46
N PRO A 102 -10.19 3.48 12.49
CA PRO A 102 -11.50 2.85 12.57
C PRO A 102 -12.60 3.92 12.73
N GLY A 103 -13.70 3.73 12.03
CA GLY A 103 -14.93 4.49 12.18
C GLY A 103 -15.97 3.73 13.02
N ILE A 104 -17.14 4.34 13.18
CA ILE A 104 -18.28 3.70 13.86
C ILE A 104 -18.85 2.54 13.03
N LEU A 105 -19.46 1.55 13.69
CA LEU A 105 -20.16 0.42 13.06
C LEU A 105 -19.30 -0.35 12.04
N GLY A 106 -18.05 -0.63 12.40
CA GLY A 106 -17.14 -1.43 11.57
C GLY A 106 -16.67 -0.75 10.28
N ARG A 107 -16.92 0.56 10.14
CA ARG A 107 -16.40 1.34 9.00
C ARG A 107 -14.91 1.56 9.14
N LYS A 108 -14.19 1.65 8.04
CA LYS A 108 -12.83 2.19 8.02
C LYS A 108 -12.81 3.54 7.33
N VAL A 109 -12.02 4.46 7.87
CA VAL A 109 -11.93 5.83 7.40
C VAL A 109 -10.48 6.12 7.00
N VAL A 110 -10.29 6.68 5.81
CA VAL A 110 -9.02 7.24 5.36
C VAL A 110 -9.24 8.72 5.07
N GLU A 111 -8.49 9.58 5.75
CA GLU A 111 -8.54 11.03 5.57
C GLU A 111 -7.28 11.50 4.86
N TYR A 112 -7.48 12.32 3.83
CA TYR A 112 -6.46 13.03 3.09
C TYR A 112 -6.60 14.52 3.40
N GLU A 113 -5.54 15.16 3.85
CA GLU A 113 -5.52 16.57 4.19
C GLU A 113 -4.38 17.29 3.45
N TRP A 114 -4.73 18.33 2.69
CA TRP A 114 -3.76 19.16 1.98
C TRP A 114 -3.38 20.39 2.80
N CYS A 115 -2.23 20.97 2.48
CA CYS A 115 -1.72 22.20 3.12
C CYS A 115 -2.68 23.40 3.03
N CYS A 116 -3.55 23.42 2.02
CA CYS A 116 -4.56 24.44 1.77
C CYS A 116 -5.79 24.33 2.69
N GLY A 117 -5.90 23.27 3.51
CA GLY A 117 -7.07 22.99 4.37
C GLY A 117 -8.15 22.13 3.70
N PHE A 118 -8.03 21.83 2.40
CA PHE A 118 -8.92 20.89 1.71
C PHE A 118 -8.76 19.48 2.29
N ARG A 119 -9.88 18.81 2.55
CA ARG A 119 -9.90 17.48 3.16
C ARG A 119 -10.80 16.53 2.38
N VAL A 120 -10.30 15.32 2.11
CA VAL A 120 -11.07 14.23 1.52
C VAL A 120 -11.15 13.09 2.53
N LYS A 121 -12.36 12.69 2.89
CA LYS A 121 -12.62 11.57 3.80
C LYS A 121 -13.25 10.42 3.05
N MET A 122 -12.52 9.34 2.94
CA MET A 122 -12.92 8.09 2.32
C MET A 122 -13.45 7.13 3.38
N VAL A 123 -14.73 6.78 3.28
CA VAL A 123 -15.42 5.94 4.25
C VAL A 123 -15.82 4.62 3.60
N PHE A 124 -15.18 3.55 4.03
CA PHE A 124 -15.57 2.20 3.68
C PHE A 124 -16.73 1.75 4.55
N THR A 125 -17.83 1.39 3.91
CA THR A 125 -19.00 0.82 4.59
C THR A 125 -18.76 -0.64 4.96
N HIS A 126 -19.57 -1.18 5.86
CA HIS A 126 -19.54 -2.59 6.21
C HIS A 126 -19.75 -3.51 5.00
N CYS A 127 -20.55 -3.07 4.01
CA CYS A 127 -20.79 -3.84 2.78
C CYS A 127 -19.66 -3.72 1.75
N GLY A 128 -18.61 -2.94 2.04
CA GLY A 128 -17.47 -2.74 1.14
C GLY A 128 -17.65 -1.60 0.13
N ASP A 129 -18.77 -0.88 0.11
CA ASP A 129 -18.92 0.35 -0.69
C ASP A 129 -18.02 1.46 -0.15
N LEU A 130 -17.60 2.35 -1.05
CA LEU A 130 -16.80 3.53 -0.72
C LEU A 130 -17.63 4.82 -0.83
N ILE A 131 -17.64 5.62 0.22
CA ILE A 131 -18.23 6.96 0.22
C ILE A 131 -17.10 7.98 0.33
N VAL A 132 -16.95 8.82 -0.68
CA VAL A 132 -15.96 9.90 -0.74
C VAL A 132 -16.63 11.19 -0.30
N HIS A 133 -16.12 11.78 0.77
CA HIS A 133 -16.58 13.08 1.26
C HIS A 133 -15.54 14.15 0.99
N SER A 134 -15.93 15.20 0.26
CA SER A 134 -15.07 16.35 -0.03
C SER A 134 -15.44 17.50 0.92
N TYR A 135 -14.46 18.03 1.63
CA TYR A 135 -14.59 19.20 2.51
C TYR A 135 -13.68 20.29 1.97
N TYR A 136 -14.31 21.37 1.54
CA TYR A 136 -13.65 22.59 1.11
C TYR A 136 -13.43 23.47 2.31
#